data_AF-A0AAD5SDW3-F1
#
_entry.id   AF-A0AAD5SDW3-F1
#
_cell.length_a   1.000
_cell.length_b   1.000
_cell.length_c   1.000
_cell.angle_alpha   90.00
_cell.angle_beta   90.00
_cell.angle_gamma   90.00
#
_symmetry.space_group_name_H-M   'P 1'
#
loop_
_entity.id
_entity.type
_entity.pdbx_description
1 polymer ?
#
loop_
_entity_poly.entity_id
_entity_poly.type
_entity_poly.pdbx_seq_one_letter_code
_entity_poly.pdbx_strand_id
1 'polypeptide(L)'
;MGLPRTPYEIAKVFSYAFLSIILVLSIAVTSILALHSRYGPSHQCLFFIDIDYNDKRDRAWITNNSSTCMAAIGISAYSTVLSLAFILQQIVYLYRPAHKRLIHLGIVISLLSAFILVSSLITAKVGVDQTCEALIGYGKQNAGVELPCEAYWQGGWSFNGVMYHPSLTILEGGINVGFVVVGVWVGYAVTGFWLNKRKEVV
;
A
#
# COMPACT_ATOMS: atom_id res chain seq x y z
N MET A 1 -6.02 -0.57 44.23
CA MET A 1 -5.83 -0.35 42.78
C MET A 1 -4.33 -0.38 42.52
N GLY A 2 -3.81 -1.49 42.01
CA GLY A 2 -2.36 -1.75 41.96
C GLY A 2 -1.73 -1.30 40.64
N LEU A 3 -0.80 -0.36 40.72
CA LEU A 3 0.35 -0.26 39.82
C LEU A 3 1.59 -0.45 40.71
N PRO A 4 2.51 -1.33 40.30
CA PRO A 4 3.48 -0.91 39.30
C PRO A 4 3.56 -1.91 38.14
N ARG A 5 3.12 -1.49 36.95
CA ARG A 5 3.56 -2.16 35.72
C ARG A 5 5.06 -1.91 35.62
N THR A 6 5.86 -2.97 35.72
CA THR A 6 7.29 -2.87 35.47
C THR A 6 7.51 -2.21 34.10
N PRO A 7 8.61 -1.47 33.88
CA PRO A 7 8.89 -0.84 32.58
C PRO A 7 8.81 -1.84 31.40
N TYR A 8 9.01 -3.13 31.68
CA TYR A 8 8.82 -4.25 30.76
C TYR A 8 7.34 -4.51 30.36
N GLU A 9 6.41 -4.47 31.31
CA GLU A 9 4.96 -4.59 31.06
C GLU A 9 4.44 -3.41 30.25
N ILE A 10 4.94 -2.20 30.53
CA ILE A 10 4.62 -0.99 29.77
C ILE A 10 5.12 -1.11 28.32
N ALA A 11 6.38 -1.51 28.13
CA ALA A 11 6.96 -1.70 26.80
C ALA A 11 6.22 -2.77 25.97
N LYS A 12 5.71 -3.83 26.60
CA LYS A 12 4.85 -4.82 25.92
C LYS A 12 3.57 -4.21 25.40
N VAL A 13 2.82 -3.50 26.23
CA VAL A 13 1.53 -2.89 25.84
C VAL A 13 1.72 -1.88 24.70
N PHE A 14 2.76 -1.05 24.77
CA PHE A 14 3.08 -0.11 23.69
C PHE A 14 3.46 -0.83 22.39
N SER A 15 4.21 -1.94 22.47
CA SER A 15 4.52 -2.77 21.30
C SER A 15 3.25 -3.32 20.63
N TYR A 16 2.28 -3.84 21.39
CA TYR A 16 1.02 -4.33 20.82
C TYR A 16 0.15 -3.24 20.21
N ALA A 17 -0.02 -2.12 20.92
CA ALA A 17 -0.80 -1.01 20.40
C ALA A 17 -0.20 -0.50 19.08
N PHE A 18 1.13 -0.35 19.03
CA PHE A 18 1.84 0.04 17.84
C PHE A 18 1.67 -0.98 16.69
N LEU A 19 1.80 -2.28 16.96
CA LEU A 19 1.64 -3.33 15.96
C LEU A 19 0.22 -3.45 15.40
N SER A 20 -0.79 -3.29 16.26
CA SER A 20 -2.20 -3.26 15.83
C SER A 20 -2.48 -2.06 14.92
N ILE A 21 -1.88 -0.90 15.21
CA ILE A 21 -1.96 0.28 14.35
C ILE A 21 -1.33 -0.02 12.98
N ILE A 22 -0.16 -0.65 12.94
CA ILE A 22 0.49 -1.02 11.67
C ILE A 22 -0.35 -2.00 10.84
N LEU A 23 -1.02 -2.96 11.48
CA LEU A 23 -1.95 -3.85 10.76
C LEU A 23 -3.13 -3.07 10.17
N VAL A 24 -3.75 -2.20 10.97
CA VAL A 24 -4.89 -1.40 10.51
C VAL A 24 -4.48 -0.49 9.35
N LEU A 25 -3.31 0.15 9.44
CA LEU A 25 -2.77 0.96 8.35
C LEU A 25 -2.45 0.12 7.12
N SER A 26 -1.87 -1.07 7.27
CA SER A 26 -1.59 -1.97 6.13
C SER A 26 -2.87 -2.41 5.42
N ILE A 27 -3.91 -2.77 6.18
CA ILE A 27 -5.23 -3.09 5.63
C ILE A 27 -5.83 -1.89 4.92
N ALA A 28 -5.80 -0.71 5.55
CA ALA A 28 -6.33 0.52 4.98
C ALA A 28 -5.63 0.87 3.65
N VAL A 29 -4.30 0.78 3.58
CA VAL A 29 -3.52 1.03 2.36
C VAL A 29 -3.92 0.06 1.25
N THR A 30 -4.00 -1.24 1.55
CA THR A 30 -4.42 -2.26 0.57
C THR A 30 -5.86 -2.04 0.10
N SER A 31 -6.78 -1.70 1.00
CA SER A 31 -8.16 -1.40 0.67
C SER A 31 -8.29 -0.12 -0.18
N ILE A 32 -7.56 0.94 0.17
CA ILE A 32 -7.52 2.19 -0.61
C ILE A 32 -7.02 1.91 -2.02
N LEU A 33 -5.91 1.18 -2.15
CA LEU A 33 -5.39 0.76 -3.47
C LEU A 33 -6.43 -0.05 -4.22
N ALA A 34 -7.09 -1.02 -3.60
CA ALA A 34 -8.09 -1.85 -4.28
C ALA A 34 -9.35 -1.08 -4.73
N LEU A 35 -9.82 -0.12 -3.93
CA LEU A 35 -11.07 0.60 -4.16
C LEU A 35 -10.89 1.82 -5.07
N HIS A 36 -9.79 2.55 -4.94
CA HIS A 36 -9.60 3.82 -5.65
C HIS A 36 -8.75 3.70 -6.92
N SER A 37 -8.15 2.55 -7.18
CA SER A 37 -7.49 2.25 -8.47
C SER A 37 -8.40 1.57 -9.48
N ARG A 38 -9.66 1.26 -9.12
CA ARG A 38 -10.58 0.51 -9.96
C ARG A 38 -11.94 1.18 -10.06
N TYR A 39 -12.65 0.91 -11.15
CA TYR A 39 -14.04 1.29 -11.33
C TYR A 39 -14.83 0.18 -12.06
N GLY A 40 -16.15 0.26 -11.98
CA GLY A 40 -17.05 -0.70 -12.62
C GLY A 40 -17.09 -2.10 -11.96
N PRO A 41 -18.09 -2.92 -12.33
CA PRO A 41 -18.24 -4.30 -11.84
C PRO A 41 -17.17 -5.23 -12.42
N SER A 42 -16.57 -4.87 -13.55
CA SER A 42 -15.46 -5.61 -14.18
C SER A 42 -14.09 -5.23 -13.58
N HIS A 43 -14.04 -4.42 -12.51
CA HIS A 43 -12.80 -4.02 -11.84
C HIS A 43 -11.77 -3.44 -12.81
N GLN A 44 -12.21 -2.57 -13.72
CA GLN A 44 -11.32 -1.91 -14.68
C GLN A 44 -10.34 -1.03 -13.93
N CYS A 45 -9.05 -1.17 -14.26
CA CYS A 45 -8.01 -0.43 -13.56
C CYS A 45 -7.76 0.95 -14.16
N LEU A 46 -7.50 1.89 -13.25
CA LEU A 46 -7.15 3.29 -13.49
C LEU A 46 -5.63 3.54 -13.49
N PHE A 47 -4.83 2.52 -13.18
CA PHE A 47 -3.39 2.58 -13.36
C PHE A 47 -3.02 2.22 -14.80
N PHE A 48 -1.97 2.84 -15.31
CA PHE A 48 -1.43 2.53 -16.64
C PHE A 48 -2.50 2.68 -17.73
N ILE A 49 -3.31 3.75 -17.63
CA ILE A 49 -4.20 4.12 -18.72
C ILE A 49 -3.35 4.71 -19.84
N ASP A 50 -3.53 4.16 -21.03
CA ASP A 50 -3.03 4.73 -22.26
C ASP A 50 -4.22 5.13 -23.13
N ILE A 51 -4.15 6.32 -23.70
CA ILE A 51 -5.23 6.89 -24.51
C ILE A 51 -4.78 6.86 -25.95
N ASP A 52 -5.35 5.93 -26.73
CA ASP A 52 -5.04 5.83 -28.15
C ASP A 52 -5.78 6.94 -28.92
N TYR A 53 -4.99 7.83 -29.53
CA TYR A 53 -5.43 8.96 -30.34
C TYR A 53 -5.73 8.48 -31.75
N ASN A 54 -6.86 7.79 -31.94
CA ASN A 54 -7.27 7.42 -33.28
C ASN A 54 -7.82 8.65 -34.02
N ASP A 55 -7.03 9.16 -34.97
CA ASP A 55 -7.10 10.41 -35.75
C ASP A 55 -8.42 10.70 -36.52
N LYS A 56 -9.50 9.94 -36.28
CA LYS A 56 -10.72 9.98 -37.12
C LYS A 56 -12.06 9.93 -36.39
N ARG A 57 -12.09 9.85 -35.06
CA ARG A 57 -13.37 9.90 -34.31
C ARG A 57 -13.14 10.61 -32.99
N ASP A 58 -14.08 11.48 -32.61
CA ASP A 58 -14.15 12.23 -31.34
C ASP A 58 -14.28 11.35 -30.08
N ARG A 59 -13.70 10.15 -30.08
CA ARG A 59 -13.75 9.18 -28.99
C ARG A 59 -12.35 8.65 -28.72
N ALA A 60 -11.78 9.09 -27.61
CA ALA A 60 -10.60 8.46 -27.03
C ALA A 60 -10.91 7.00 -26.68
N TRP A 61 -10.04 6.08 -27.11
CA TRP A 61 -10.06 4.71 -26.65
C TRP A 61 -9.11 4.60 -25.47
N ILE A 62 -9.68 4.39 -24.29
CA ILE A 62 -8.92 4.08 -23.08
C ILE A 62 -8.50 2.62 -23.17
N THR A 63 -7.22 2.38 -23.32
CA THR A 63 -6.62 1.06 -23.13
C THR A 63 -5.96 1.02 -21.76
N ASN A 64 -6.01 -0.12 -21.09
CA ASN A 64 -5.36 -0.28 -19.78
C ASN A 64 -4.58 -1.59 -19.71
N ASN A 65 -3.42 -1.54 -19.06
CA ASN A 65 -2.71 -2.76 -18.71
C ASN A 65 -3.27 -3.35 -17.40
N SER A 66 -4.40 -4.05 -17.50
CA SER A 66 -5.12 -4.58 -16.33
C SER A 66 -4.26 -5.56 -15.49
N SER A 67 -3.30 -6.25 -16.13
CA SER A 67 -2.46 -7.26 -15.48
C SER A 67 -1.53 -6.66 -14.40
N THR A 68 -0.87 -5.54 -14.70
CA THR A 68 0.07 -4.87 -13.79
C THR A 68 -0.64 -4.27 -12.59
N CYS A 69 -1.86 -3.78 -12.79
CA CYS A 69 -2.69 -3.26 -11.70
C CYS A 69 -3.22 -4.36 -10.77
N MET A 70 -3.71 -5.45 -11.34
CA MET A 70 -4.11 -6.62 -10.55
C MET A 70 -2.93 -7.18 -9.77
N ALA A 71 -1.72 -7.16 -10.35
CA ALA A 71 -0.49 -7.53 -9.65
C ALA A 71 -0.20 -6.56 -8.49
N ALA A 72 -0.23 -5.24 -8.70
CA ALA A 72 0.02 -4.26 -7.63
C ALA A 72 -0.93 -4.46 -6.42
N ILE A 73 -2.21 -4.74 -6.68
CA ILE A 73 -3.23 -4.95 -5.63
C ILE A 73 -3.13 -6.34 -5.01
N GLY A 74 -2.79 -7.37 -5.79
CA GLY A 74 -2.52 -8.71 -5.28
C GLY A 74 -1.30 -8.71 -4.36
N ILE A 75 -0.23 -8.03 -4.76
CA ILE A 75 1.02 -7.88 -3.98
C ILE A 75 0.74 -7.16 -2.66
N SER A 76 -0.10 -6.11 -2.64
CA SER A 76 -0.49 -5.44 -1.38
C SER A 76 -1.36 -6.31 -0.47
N ALA A 77 -2.17 -7.23 -1.02
CA ALA A 77 -2.87 -8.23 -0.22
C ALA A 77 -1.93 -9.28 0.42
N TYR A 78 -0.81 -9.62 -0.23
CA TYR A 78 0.20 -10.49 0.42
C TYR A 78 0.85 -9.79 1.61
N SER A 79 1.05 -8.46 1.55
CA SER A 79 1.58 -7.69 2.68
C SER A 79 0.67 -7.73 3.92
N THR A 80 -0.66 -7.67 3.73
CA THR A 80 -1.59 -7.77 4.87
C THR A 80 -1.59 -9.17 5.50
N VAL A 81 -1.47 -10.23 4.70
CA VAL A 81 -1.31 -11.60 5.20
C VAL A 81 -0.02 -11.75 5.99
N LEU A 82 1.10 -11.21 5.50
CA LEU A 82 2.37 -11.24 6.23
C LEU A 82 2.32 -10.41 7.53
N SER A 83 1.58 -9.29 7.52
CA SER A 83 1.33 -8.48 8.72
C SER A 83 0.56 -9.27 9.80
N LEU A 84 -0.42 -10.08 9.40
CA LEU A 84 -1.13 -11.00 10.29
C LEU A 84 -0.21 -12.10 10.83
N ALA A 85 0.60 -12.72 9.97
CA ALA A 85 1.58 -13.74 10.37
C ALA A 85 2.58 -13.19 11.39
N PHE A 86 3.03 -11.95 11.20
CA PHE A 86 3.90 -11.26 12.13
C PHE A 86 3.24 -11.04 13.50
N ILE A 87 1.97 -10.63 13.55
CA ILE A 87 1.24 -10.47 14.82
C ILE A 87 1.12 -11.81 15.55
N LEU A 88 0.74 -12.87 14.84
CA LEU A 88 0.67 -14.22 15.41
C LEU A 88 2.02 -14.64 16.01
N GLN A 89 3.10 -14.38 15.28
CA GLN A 89 4.44 -14.65 15.76
C GLN A 89 4.80 -13.84 17.03
N GLN A 90 4.40 -12.58 17.12
CA GLN A 90 4.61 -11.76 18.33
C GLN A 90 3.80 -12.27 19.52
N ILE A 91 2.59 -12.78 19.30
CA ILE A 91 1.80 -13.45 20.35
C ILE A 91 2.60 -14.66 20.87
N VAL A 92 3.14 -15.50 19.99
CA VAL A 92 3.97 -16.65 20.38
C VAL A 92 5.22 -16.21 21.15
N TYR A 93 5.85 -15.10 20.77
CA TYR A 93 7.02 -14.56 21.46
C TYR A 93 6.72 -14.12 22.91
N LEU A 94 5.49 -13.72 23.25
CA LEU A 94 5.14 -13.44 24.66
C LEU A 94 5.18 -14.66 25.55
N TYR A 95 4.65 -15.77 25.04
CA TYR A 95 4.59 -17.02 25.78
C TYR A 95 5.94 -17.73 25.79
N ARG A 96 6.81 -17.47 24.80
CA ARG A 96 8.16 -18.06 24.69
C ARG A 96 9.23 -17.04 24.28
N PRO A 97 9.61 -16.10 25.17
CA PRO A 97 10.49 -14.96 24.84
C PRO A 97 11.97 -15.34 24.60
N ALA A 98 12.37 -16.58 24.87
CA ALA A 98 13.77 -17.02 24.81
C ALA A 98 14.20 -17.65 23.47
N HIS A 99 13.30 -17.80 22.49
CA HIS A 99 13.68 -18.45 21.23
C HIS A 99 14.31 -17.48 20.22
N LYS A 100 15.65 -17.53 20.08
CA LYS A 100 16.41 -16.80 19.04
C LYS A 100 15.84 -16.99 17.61
N ARG A 101 15.27 -18.17 17.34
CA ARG A 101 14.59 -18.49 16.07
C ARG A 101 13.36 -17.61 15.81
N LEU A 102 12.61 -17.24 16.84
CA LEU A 102 11.46 -16.33 16.69
C LEU A 102 11.93 -14.93 16.34
N ILE A 103 13.03 -14.43 16.91
CA ILE A 103 13.55 -13.10 16.54
C ILE A 103 13.98 -13.08 15.06
N HIS A 104 14.70 -14.11 14.60
CA HIS A 104 15.12 -14.24 13.20
C HIS A 104 13.93 -14.32 12.24
N LEU A 105 12.93 -15.15 12.56
CA LEU A 105 11.72 -15.27 11.74
C LEU A 105 11.01 -13.91 11.61
N GLY A 106 11.01 -13.11 12.68
CA GLY A 106 10.37 -11.79 12.68
C GLY A 106 11.10 -10.79 11.81
N ILE A 107 12.44 -10.81 11.82
CA ILE A 107 13.25 -9.98 10.93
C ILE A 107 12.97 -10.35 9.47
N VAL A 108 12.93 -11.65 9.14
CA VAL A 108 12.66 -12.12 7.79
C VAL A 108 11.27 -11.71 7.31
N ILE A 109 10.22 -11.95 8.11
CA ILE A 109 8.85 -11.53 7.76
C ILE A 109 8.78 -10.01 7.59
N SER A 110 9.41 -9.25 8.47
CA SER A 110 9.45 -7.79 8.41
C SER A 110 10.08 -7.27 7.12
N LEU A 111 11.23 -7.82 6.72
CA LEU A 111 11.90 -7.44 5.47
C LEU A 111 11.10 -7.84 4.23
N LEU A 112 10.50 -9.04 4.23
CA LEU A 112 9.65 -9.50 3.14
C LEU A 112 8.41 -8.61 2.98
N SER A 113 7.74 -8.27 4.09
CA SER A 113 6.62 -7.32 4.10
C SER A 113 7.02 -5.96 3.56
N ALA A 114 8.17 -5.43 3.98
CA ALA A 114 8.70 -4.16 3.48
C ALA A 114 8.94 -4.19 1.96
N PHE A 115 9.57 -5.26 1.45
CA PHE A 115 9.90 -5.41 0.03
C PHE A 115 8.65 -5.57 -0.85
N ILE A 116 7.70 -6.38 -0.40
CA ILE A 116 6.42 -6.59 -1.10
C ILE A 116 5.60 -5.30 -1.10
N LEU A 117 5.50 -4.62 0.04
CA LEU A 117 4.73 -3.39 0.13
C LEU A 117 5.37 -2.26 -0.69
N VAL A 118 6.70 -2.07 -0.62
CA VAL A 118 7.37 -1.01 -1.38
C VAL A 118 7.26 -1.22 -2.89
N SER A 119 7.37 -2.46 -3.38
CA SER A 119 7.22 -2.76 -4.81
C SER A 119 5.79 -2.48 -5.30
N SER A 120 4.77 -2.85 -4.52
CA SER A 120 3.37 -2.50 -4.81
C SER A 120 3.14 -0.99 -4.84
N LEU A 121 3.66 -0.25 -3.85
CA LEU A 121 3.50 1.20 -3.76
C LEU A 121 4.21 1.94 -4.89
N ILE A 122 5.41 1.52 -5.26
CA ILE A 122 6.13 2.08 -6.42
C ILE A 122 5.33 1.84 -7.69
N THR A 123 4.85 0.60 -7.89
CA THR A 123 4.03 0.26 -9.07
C THR A 123 2.76 1.10 -9.12
N ALA A 124 2.07 1.27 -7.99
CA ALA A 124 0.88 2.12 -7.89
C ALA A 124 1.20 3.58 -8.21
N LYS A 125 2.28 4.12 -7.65
CA LYS A 125 2.70 5.50 -7.89
C LYS A 125 3.03 5.76 -9.36
N VAL A 126 3.88 4.92 -9.97
CA VAL A 126 4.21 5.00 -11.40
C VAL A 126 2.95 4.87 -12.25
N GLY A 127 2.04 3.96 -11.90
CA GLY A 127 0.79 3.77 -12.61
C GLY A 127 -0.15 4.98 -12.52
N VAL A 128 -0.17 5.70 -11.40
CA VAL A 128 -0.90 6.97 -11.24
C VAL A 128 -0.27 8.06 -12.09
N ASP A 129 1.05 8.24 -11.99
CA ASP A 129 1.79 9.27 -12.72
C ASP A 129 1.58 9.13 -14.23
N GLN A 130 1.69 7.91 -14.77
CA GLN A 130 1.45 7.64 -16.20
C GLN A 130 0.02 7.91 -16.62
N THR A 131 -0.98 7.47 -15.83
CA THR A 131 -2.37 7.79 -16.13
C THR A 131 -2.62 9.30 -16.11
N CYS A 132 -2.04 10.01 -15.15
CA CYS A 132 -2.13 11.46 -15.07
C CYS A 132 -1.55 12.14 -16.32
N GLU A 133 -0.36 11.73 -16.76
CA GLU A 133 0.27 12.25 -17.98
C GLU A 133 -0.61 12.00 -19.22
N ALA A 134 -1.19 10.80 -19.35
CA ALA A 134 -2.09 10.47 -20.45
C ALA A 134 -3.36 11.36 -20.46
N LEU A 135 -3.99 11.56 -19.31
CA LEU A 135 -5.19 12.39 -19.17
C LEU A 135 -4.92 13.87 -19.45
N ILE A 136 -3.82 14.41 -18.93
CA ILE A 136 -3.38 15.78 -19.19
C ILE A 136 -3.07 15.97 -20.67
N GLY A 137 -2.34 15.02 -21.28
CA GLY A 137 -2.08 15.00 -22.71
C GLY A 137 -3.36 15.01 -23.55
N TYR A 138 -4.36 14.21 -23.15
CA TYR A 138 -5.65 14.15 -23.81
C TYR A 138 -6.40 15.50 -23.77
N GLY A 139 -6.47 16.13 -22.60
CA GLY A 139 -7.15 17.43 -22.48
C GLY A 139 -6.46 18.55 -23.24
N LYS A 140 -5.12 18.56 -23.24
CA LYS A 140 -4.33 19.52 -24.03
C LYS A 140 -4.60 19.39 -25.53
N GLN A 141 -4.70 18.16 -26.04
CA GLN A 141 -4.92 17.91 -27.47
C GLN A 141 -6.38 18.17 -27.90
N ASN A 142 -7.37 17.79 -27.09
CA ASN A 142 -8.77 17.80 -27.52
C ASN A 142 -9.57 19.02 -27.05
N ALA A 143 -9.27 19.55 -25.86
CA ALA A 143 -9.98 20.70 -25.29
C ALA A 143 -9.17 22.00 -25.38
N GLY A 144 -7.88 21.94 -25.71
CA GLY A 144 -6.97 23.09 -25.63
C GLY A 144 -6.76 23.61 -24.20
N VAL A 145 -7.21 22.84 -23.20
CA VAL A 145 -7.14 23.18 -21.78
C VAL A 145 -6.34 22.10 -21.06
N GLU A 146 -5.27 22.52 -20.40
CA GLU A 146 -4.47 21.68 -19.52
C GLU A 146 -5.05 21.77 -18.11
N LEU A 147 -5.85 20.76 -17.72
CA LEU A 147 -6.38 20.67 -16.35
C LEU A 147 -5.43 19.84 -15.46
N PRO A 148 -5.41 20.06 -14.14
CA PRO A 148 -4.68 19.18 -13.24
C PRO A 148 -5.26 17.77 -13.27
N CYS A 149 -4.40 16.76 -13.06
CA CYS A 149 -4.80 15.35 -13.05
C CYS A 149 -6.02 15.07 -12.15
N GLU A 150 -6.06 15.73 -10.98
CA GLU A 150 -7.15 15.61 -10.03
C GLU A 150 -8.51 16.01 -10.61
N ALA A 151 -8.57 17.02 -11.49
CA ALA A 151 -9.81 17.44 -12.14
C ALA A 151 -10.37 16.36 -13.08
N TYR A 152 -9.50 15.63 -13.79
CA TYR A 152 -9.93 14.48 -14.61
C TYR A 152 -10.44 13.34 -13.74
N TRP A 153 -9.80 13.08 -12.59
CA TRP A 153 -10.25 12.06 -11.64
C TRP A 153 -11.60 12.41 -10.98
N GLN A 154 -11.81 13.68 -10.62
CA GLN A 154 -13.04 14.17 -10.02
C GLN A 154 -14.23 14.12 -10.99
N GLY A 155 -13.98 14.28 -12.29
CA GLY A 155 -15.00 14.14 -13.35
C GLY A 155 -15.73 12.79 -13.35
N GLY A 156 -15.11 11.76 -12.74
CA GLY A 156 -15.70 10.44 -12.58
C GLY A 156 -15.54 9.56 -13.82
N TRP A 157 -15.64 8.25 -13.59
CA TRP A 157 -15.44 7.21 -14.59
C TRP A 157 -16.75 6.51 -14.86
N SER A 158 -17.20 6.49 -16.12
CA SER A 158 -18.46 5.86 -16.50
C SER A 158 -18.23 4.43 -17.00
N PHE A 159 -19.04 3.49 -16.51
CA PHE A 159 -19.17 2.15 -17.10
C PHE A 159 -20.66 1.81 -17.26
N ASN A 160 -21.10 1.53 -18.48
CA ASN A 160 -22.51 1.26 -18.81
C ASN A 160 -23.50 2.31 -18.25
N GLY A 161 -23.11 3.59 -18.25
CA GLY A 161 -23.95 4.69 -17.77
C GLY A 161 -23.94 4.89 -16.24
N VAL A 162 -23.25 4.05 -15.47
CA VAL A 162 -23.03 4.25 -14.03
C VAL A 162 -21.72 5.01 -13.83
N MET A 163 -21.78 6.14 -13.11
CA MET A 163 -20.62 6.95 -12.75
C MET A 163 -19.99 6.47 -11.44
N TYR A 164 -18.67 6.30 -11.46
CA TYR A 164 -17.85 5.97 -10.31
C TYR A 164 -16.90 7.14 -10.00
N HIS A 165 -16.79 7.53 -8.74
CA HIS A 165 -15.95 8.66 -8.30
C HIS A 165 -14.80 8.19 -7.39
N PRO A 166 -13.80 7.48 -7.93
CA PRO A 166 -12.55 7.24 -7.21
C PRO A 166 -11.82 8.56 -6.95
N SER A 167 -11.19 8.70 -5.79
CA SER A 167 -10.48 9.93 -5.41
C SER A 167 -8.97 9.73 -5.55
N LEU A 168 -8.34 10.58 -6.35
CA LEU A 168 -6.88 10.63 -6.49
C LEU A 168 -6.22 11.02 -5.16
N THR A 169 -6.78 11.98 -4.43
CA THR A 169 -6.28 12.43 -3.12
C THR A 169 -6.23 11.31 -2.10
N ILE A 170 -7.31 10.50 -2.01
CA ILE A 170 -7.37 9.35 -1.09
C ILE A 170 -6.34 8.30 -1.50
N LEU A 171 -6.19 8.07 -2.81
CA LEU A 171 -5.26 7.10 -3.37
C LEU A 171 -3.79 7.50 -3.10
N GLU A 172 -3.41 8.74 -3.39
CA GLU A 172 -2.08 9.29 -3.09
C GLU A 172 -1.80 9.33 -1.59
N GLY A 173 -2.80 9.71 -0.79
CA GLY A 173 -2.73 9.64 0.67
C GLY A 173 -2.45 8.21 1.16
N GLY A 174 -3.14 7.22 0.60
CA GLY A 174 -2.90 5.80 0.86
C GLY A 174 -1.49 5.35 0.46
N ILE A 175 -0.99 5.79 -0.71
CA ILE A 175 0.37 5.48 -1.16
C ILE A 175 1.41 6.05 -0.17
N ASN A 176 1.25 7.32 0.24
CA ASN A 176 2.15 7.99 1.18
C ASN A 176 2.15 7.33 2.57
N VAL A 177 0.96 7.01 3.10
CA VAL A 177 0.84 6.24 4.35
C VAL A 177 1.48 4.86 4.21
N GLY A 178 1.36 4.22 3.04
CA GLY A 178 2.04 2.97 2.72
C GLY A 178 3.56 3.06 2.88
N PHE A 179 4.20 4.13 2.40
CA PHE A 179 5.65 4.32 2.58
C PHE A 179 6.04 4.48 4.05
N VAL A 180 5.20 5.13 4.86
CA VAL A 180 5.41 5.19 6.32
C VAL A 180 5.38 3.79 6.92
N VAL A 181 4.42 2.94 6.53
CA VAL A 181 4.33 1.55 6.97
C VAL A 181 5.58 0.75 6.56
N VAL A 182 6.09 0.92 5.34
CA VAL A 182 7.37 0.33 4.91
C VAL A 182 8.51 0.76 5.83
N GLY A 183 8.60 2.04 6.17
CA GLY A 183 9.62 2.57 7.09
C GLY A 183 9.57 1.88 8.45
N VAL A 184 8.37 1.58 8.96
CA VAL A 184 8.19 0.85 10.23
C VAL A 184 8.68 -0.60 10.13
N TRP A 185 8.36 -1.30 9.04
CA TRP A 185 8.87 -2.65 8.80
C TRP A 185 10.40 -2.68 8.70
N VAL A 186 11.01 -1.73 8.00
CA VAL A 186 12.47 -1.62 7.94
C VAL A 186 13.05 -1.31 9.32
N GLY A 187 12.46 -0.37 10.05
CA GLY A 187 12.88 0.00 11.41
C GLY A 187 12.84 -1.17 12.39
N TYR A 188 11.81 -2.01 12.32
CA TYR A 188 11.73 -3.23 13.12
C TYR A 188 12.87 -4.19 12.78
N ALA A 189 13.13 -4.45 11.49
CA ALA A 189 14.21 -5.34 11.06
C ALA A 189 15.58 -4.85 11.56
N VAL A 190 15.88 -3.56 11.39
CA VAL A 190 17.14 -2.93 11.87
C VAL A 190 17.29 -3.08 13.38
N THR A 191 16.22 -2.82 14.13
CA THR A 191 16.23 -2.97 15.59
C THR A 191 16.46 -4.42 16.00
N GLY A 192 15.81 -5.37 15.31
CA GLY A 192 16.00 -6.80 15.51
C GLY A 192 17.45 -7.25 15.27
N PHE A 193 18.09 -6.77 14.19
CA PHE A 193 19.50 -7.04 13.90
C PHE A 193 20.42 -6.49 14.99
N TRP A 194 20.20 -5.24 15.41
CA TRP A 194 20.99 -4.60 16.46
C TRP A 194 20.92 -5.36 17.79
N LEU A 195 19.72 -5.82 18.18
CA LEU A 195 19.52 -6.59 19.40
C LEU A 195 20.14 -7.98 19.33
N ASN A 196 20.10 -8.64 18.17
CA ASN A 196 20.73 -9.94 17.99
C ASN A 196 22.26 -9.83 18.11
N LYS A 197 22.87 -8.81 17.48
CA LYS A 197 24.31 -8.56 17.53
C LYS A 197 24.82 -8.32 18.96
N ARG A 198 24.07 -7.61 19.81
CA ARG A 198 24.48 -7.37 21.22
C ARG A 198 24.40 -8.62 22.10
N LYS A 199 23.49 -9.57 21.80
CA LYS A 199 23.35 -10.82 22.55
C LYS A 199 24.38 -11.89 22.17
N GLU A 200 25.22 -11.63 21.17
CA GLU A 200 26.37 -12.48 20.81
C GLU A 200 27.68 -12.04 21.51
N VAL A 201 27.66 -10.92 22.26
CA VAL A 201 28.82 -10.35 22.98
C VAL A 201 28.79 -10.67 24.49
N VAL A 202 27.89 -11.55 24.95
CA VAL A 202 27.82 -12.04 26.34
C VAL A 202 27.93 -13.54 26.38
#